data_AF-A0A9E2IFE3-F1
#
_entry.id   AF-A0A9E2IFE3-F1
#
_cell.length_a   1.000
_cell.length_b   1.000
_cell.length_c   1.000
_cell.angle_alpha   90.00
_cell.angle_beta   90.00
_cell.angle_gamma   90.00
#
_symmetry.space_group_name_H-M   'P 1'
#
loop_
_entity.id
_entity.type
_entity.pdbx_description
1 polymer ?
#
loop_
_entity_poly.entity_id
_entity_poly.type
_entity_poly.pdbx_seq_one_letter_code
_entity_poly.pdbx_strand_id
1 'polypeptide(L)'
;LAQDITIDLENFRLYLAAEKLYHYFWHIFADKIIEESKERLVENNTTNQTDRLSCQWMLCEALKINLKLLHPFMPFITEEIWSDIPSEQKTLLMVEKWPTVKNRPIP
;
A
#
# COMPACT_ATOMS: atom_id res chain seq x y z
N LEU A 1 -10.74 4.81 1.73
CA LEU A 1 -9.40 5.45 1.70
C LEU A 1 -9.05 6.01 0.32
N ALA A 2 -8.67 5.20 -0.68
CA ALA A 2 -8.21 5.75 -1.98
C ALA A 2 -9.21 6.71 -2.64
N GLN A 3 -10.52 6.40 -2.56
CA GLN A 3 -11.58 7.29 -3.02
C GLN A 3 -11.61 8.61 -2.24
N ASP A 4 -11.54 8.55 -0.90
CA ASP A 4 -11.59 9.72 -0.03
C ASP A 4 -10.40 10.65 -0.28
N ILE A 5 -9.21 10.08 -0.43
CA ILE A 5 -7.99 10.81 -0.75
C ILE A 5 -8.10 11.46 -2.14
N THR A 6 -8.65 10.74 -3.12
CA THR A 6 -8.86 11.30 -4.47
C THR A 6 -9.81 12.50 -4.41
N ILE A 7 -10.92 12.39 -3.67
CA ILE A 7 -11.87 13.50 -3.47
C ILE A 7 -11.20 14.68 -2.78
N ASP A 8 -10.42 14.46 -1.73
CA ASP A 8 -9.74 15.54 -1.02
C ASP A 8 -8.70 16.23 -1.92
N LEU A 9 -7.96 15.48 -2.73
CA LEU A 9 -7.01 16.02 -3.72
C LEU A 9 -7.73 16.85 -4.80
N GLU A 10 -8.83 16.35 -5.36
CA GLU A 10 -9.64 17.05 -6.37
C GLU A 10 -10.25 18.35 -5.83
N ASN A 11 -10.57 18.39 -4.53
CA ASN A 11 -11.07 19.59 -3.85
C ASN A 11 -9.96 20.50 -3.30
N PHE A 12 -8.69 20.27 -3.68
CA PHE A 12 -7.51 21.01 -3.20
C PHE A 12 -7.31 20.98 -1.68
N ARG A 13 -7.85 19.98 -0.99
CA ARG A 13 -7.73 19.75 0.46
C ARG A 13 -6.49 18.91 0.77
N LEU A 14 -5.32 19.36 0.30
CA LEU A 14 -4.06 18.60 0.35
C LEU A 14 -3.68 18.18 1.78
N TYR A 15 -3.85 19.08 2.75
CA TYR A 15 -3.55 18.80 4.16
C TYR A 15 -4.40 17.63 4.71
N LEU A 16 -5.70 17.63 4.44
CA LEU A 16 -6.61 16.57 4.89
C LEU A 16 -6.27 15.22 4.24
N ALA A 17 -5.94 15.24 2.95
CA ALA A 17 -5.49 14.04 2.24
C ALA A 17 -4.19 13.47 2.86
N ALA A 18 -3.20 14.33 3.11
CA ALA A 18 -1.93 13.94 3.72
C ALA A 18 -2.12 13.35 5.13
N GLU A 19 -2.90 14.03 5.98
CA GLU A 19 -3.16 13.60 7.37
C GLU A 19 -3.86 12.24 7.42
N LYS A 20 -4.90 12.05 6.59
CA LYS A 20 -5.62 10.77 6.49
C LYS A 20 -4.71 9.63 6.02
N LEU A 21 -3.88 9.89 5.01
CA LEU A 21 -2.93 8.90 4.51
C LEU A 21 -1.88 8.53 5.55
N TYR A 22 -1.32 9.53 6.23
CA TYR A 22 -0.34 9.31 7.27
C TYR A 22 -0.92 8.46 8.41
N HIS A 23 -2.11 8.84 8.90
CA HIS A 23 -2.80 8.09 9.94
C HIS A 23 -3.08 6.64 9.52
N TYR A 24 -3.55 6.42 8.28
CA TYR A 24 -3.78 5.07 7.79
C TYR A 24 -2.48 4.26 7.67
N PHE A 25 -1.43 4.84 7.10
CA PHE A 25 -0.17 4.15 6.86
C PHE A 25 0.48 3.68 8.17
N TRP A 26 0.50 4.54 9.19
CA TRP A 26 1.08 4.18 10.48
C TRP A 26 0.15 3.30 11.32
N HIS A 27 -1.06 3.77 11.61
CA HIS A 27 -1.89 3.14 12.66
C HIS A 27 -2.76 1.99 12.16
N ILE A 28 -2.92 1.83 10.85
CA ILE A 28 -3.70 0.73 10.27
C ILE A 28 -2.77 -0.21 9.52
N PHE A 29 -1.98 0.30 8.58
CA PHE A 29 -1.10 -0.56 7.79
C PHE A 29 0.06 -1.12 8.62
N ALA A 30 0.88 -0.26 9.25
CA ALA A 30 2.01 -0.73 10.05
C ALA A 30 1.57 -1.42 11.36
N ASP A 31 0.78 -0.73 12.21
CA ASP A 31 0.47 -1.24 13.55
C ASP A 31 -0.51 -2.43 13.56
N LYS A 32 -1.38 -2.58 12.56
CA LYS A 32 -2.39 -3.65 12.54
C LYS A 32 -2.16 -4.67 11.45
N ILE A 33 -2.18 -4.25 10.19
CA ILE A 33 -2.12 -5.19 9.05
C ILE A 33 -0.80 -5.96 9.06
N ILE A 34 0.33 -5.30 9.27
CA ILE A 34 1.63 -5.99 9.33
C ILE A 34 1.71 -6.87 10.58
N GLU A 35 1.34 -6.36 11.76
CA GLU A 35 1.39 -7.12 13.01
C GLU A 35 0.53 -8.38 12.97
N GLU A 36 -0.72 -8.30 12.50
CA GLU A 36 -1.62 -9.45 12.30
C GLU A 36 -1.07 -10.45 11.27
N SER A 37 -0.34 -9.95 10.26
CA SER A 37 0.25 -10.79 9.23
C SER A 37 1.50 -11.54 9.71
N LYS A 38 2.16 -11.11 10.79
CA LYS A 38 3.40 -11.75 11.30
C LYS A 38 3.20 -13.22 11.59
N GLU A 39 2.06 -13.60 12.19
CA GLU A 39 1.75 -14.99 12.50
C GLU A 39 1.75 -15.88 11.25
N ARG A 40 1.24 -15.37 10.12
CA ARG A 40 1.15 -16.09 8.84
C ARG A 40 2.48 -16.12 8.07
N LEU A 41 3.36 -15.16 8.33
CA LEU A 41 4.67 -15.03 7.69
C LEU A 41 5.74 -15.92 8.32
N VAL A 42 5.56 -16.33 9.59
CA VAL A 42 6.50 -17.17 10.33
C VAL A 42 6.41 -18.63 9.87
N GLU A 43 7.54 -19.13 9.37
CA GLU A 43 7.69 -20.43 8.71
C GLU A 43 7.36 -21.64 9.60
N ASN A 44 7.44 -21.48 10.93
CA ASN A 44 7.19 -22.56 11.89
C ASN A 44 5.70 -22.76 12.24
N ASN A 45 4.80 -21.83 11.88
CA ASN A 45 3.39 -21.87 12.26
C ASN A 45 2.42 -22.18 11.12
N THR A 46 2.89 -22.16 9.86
CA THR A 46 2.02 -22.30 8.69
C THR A 46 2.27 -23.65 8.02
N THR A 47 1.37 -24.61 8.23
CA THR A 47 1.37 -25.92 7.55
C THR A 47 1.17 -25.79 6.02
N ASN A 48 0.73 -24.61 5.54
CA ASN A 48 0.37 -24.33 4.16
C ASN A 48 1.20 -23.19 3.55
N GLN A 49 2.19 -23.56 2.73
CA GLN A 49 3.03 -22.63 1.95
C GLN A 49 2.20 -21.63 1.10
N THR A 50 1.02 -22.04 0.65
CA THR A 50 0.08 -21.23 -0.15
C THR A 50 -0.50 -20.05 0.61
N ASP A 51 -0.79 -20.20 1.92
CA ASP A 51 -1.34 -19.13 2.75
C ASP A 51 -0.29 -18.02 2.98
N ARG A 52 0.95 -18.43 3.26
CA ARG A 52 2.09 -17.50 3.40
C ARG A 52 2.32 -16.67 2.13
N LEU A 53 2.36 -17.33 0.97
CA LEU A 53 2.50 -16.66 -0.34
C LEU A 53 1.36 -15.67 -0.61
N SER A 54 0.12 -16.06 -0.27
CA SER A 54 -1.05 -15.19 -0.44
C SER A 54 -0.99 -13.96 0.45
N CYS A 55 -0.56 -14.12 1.71
CA CYS A 55 -0.33 -13.03 2.65
C CYS A 55 0.78 -12.07 2.17
N GLN A 56 1.92 -12.60 1.72
CA GLN A 56 3.00 -11.79 1.15
C GLN A 56 2.54 -10.99 -0.06
N TRP A 57 1.76 -11.61 -0.95
CA TRP A 57 1.22 -10.91 -2.12
C TRP A 57 0.24 -9.80 -1.72
N MET A 58 -0.67 -10.07 -0.78
CA MET A 58 -1.59 -9.06 -0.24
C MET A 58 -0.84 -7.87 0.35
N LEU A 59 0.19 -8.11 1.18
CA LEU A 59 1.00 -7.05 1.79
C LEU A 59 1.76 -6.24 0.76
N CYS A 60 2.35 -6.90 -0.24
CA CYS A 60 3.08 -6.24 -1.32
C CYS A 60 2.14 -5.33 -2.14
N GLU A 61 0.95 -5.83 -2.52
CA GLU A 61 -0.03 -5.02 -3.26
C GLU A 61 -0.57 -3.86 -2.41
N ALA A 62 -0.82 -4.07 -1.12
CA ALA A 62 -1.22 -3.00 -0.21
C ALA A 62 -0.12 -1.93 -0.08
N LEU A 63 1.15 -2.32 0.04
CA LEU A 63 2.28 -1.39 0.08
C LEU A 63 2.37 -0.57 -1.21
N LYS A 64 2.25 -1.21 -2.39
CA LYS A 64 2.25 -0.52 -3.68
C LYS A 64 1.18 0.56 -3.77
N ILE A 65 -0.04 0.27 -3.30
CA ILE A 65 -1.14 1.24 -3.27
C ILE A 65 -0.80 2.41 -2.33
N ASN A 66 -0.28 2.12 -1.14
CA ASN A 66 0.12 3.16 -0.19
C ASN A 66 1.21 4.08 -0.76
N LEU A 67 2.24 3.52 -1.40
CA LEU A 67 3.31 4.30 -2.03
C LEU A 67 2.78 5.23 -3.12
N LYS A 68 1.90 4.73 -4.00
CA LYS A 68 1.25 5.55 -5.04
C LYS A 68 0.46 6.71 -4.45
N LEU A 69 -0.29 6.47 -3.37
CA LEU A 69 -1.07 7.50 -2.71
C LEU A 69 -0.21 8.53 -1.97
N LEU A 70 0.92 8.11 -1.39
CA LEU A 70 1.84 8.96 -0.65
C LEU A 70 2.79 9.76 -1.56
N HIS A 71 3.00 9.31 -2.80
CA HIS A 71 3.96 9.91 -3.73
C HIS A 71 3.80 11.43 -3.95
N PRO A 72 2.58 12.00 -4.06
CA PRO A 72 2.40 13.45 -4.17
C PRO A 72 2.93 14.25 -2.96
N PHE A 73 3.09 13.60 -1.81
CA PHE A 73 3.54 14.24 -0.56
C PHE A 73 5.01 13.90 -0.23
N MET A 74 5.47 12.70 -0.56
CA MET A 74 6.82 12.20 -0.25
C MET A 74 7.47 11.55 -1.48
N PRO A 75 7.79 12.31 -2.54
CA PRO A 75 8.18 11.75 -3.83
C PRO A 75 9.48 10.94 -3.77
N PHE A 76 10.50 11.42 -3.05
CA PHE A 76 11.82 10.77 -3.04
C PHE A 76 11.84 9.44 -2.28
N ILE A 77 11.29 9.43 -1.06
CA ILE A 77 11.27 8.22 -0.21
C ILE A 77 10.36 7.14 -0.84
N THR A 78 9.21 7.54 -1.38
CA THR A 78 8.31 6.57 -2.01
C THR A 78 8.91 5.97 -3.29
N GLU A 79 9.70 6.75 -4.03
CA GLU A 79 10.44 6.27 -5.21
C GLU A 79 11.56 5.29 -4.83
N GLU A 80 12.32 5.59 -3.77
CA GLU A 80 13.37 4.70 -3.26
C GLU A 80 12.78 3.34 -2.86
N ILE A 81 11.74 3.34 -2.03
CA ILE A 81 11.06 2.10 -1.62
C ILE A 81 10.46 1.37 -2.82
N TRP A 82 9.87 2.10 -3.78
CA TRP A 82 9.31 1.51 -5.00
C TRP A 82 10.37 0.79 -5.84
N SER A 83 11.59 1.30 -5.89
CA SER A 83 12.69 0.72 -6.67
C SER A 83 13.16 -0.64 -6.16
N ASP A 84 12.94 -0.92 -4.86
CA ASP A 84 13.26 -2.18 -4.19
C ASP A 84 12.16 -3.23 -4.33
N ILE A 85 10.93 -2.82 -4.68
CA ILE A 85 9.82 -3.76 -4.84
C ILE A 85 10.04 -4.65 -6.07
N PRO A 86 9.87 -5.99 -5.97
CA PRO A 86 9.92 -6.88 -7.12
C PRO A 86 8.79 -6.54 -8.11
N SER A 87 9.17 -6.04 -9.28
CA SER A 87 8.27 -5.74 -10.40
C SER A 87 8.94 -6.14 -11.72
N GLU A 88 8.16 -6.73 -12.63
CA GLU A 88 8.62 -7.09 -13.98
C GLU A 88 8.95 -5.85 -14.83
N GLN A 89 8.33 -4.71 -14.51
CA GLN A 89 8.58 -3.43 -15.17
C GLN A 89 8.94 -2.40 -14.09
N LYS A 90 10.23 -2.04 -14.00
CA LYS A 90 10.71 -0.98 -13.13
C LYS A 90 10.51 0.38 -13.81
N THR A 91 9.28 0.87 -13.76
CA THR A 91 8.92 2.24 -14.10
C THR A 91 9.07 3.15 -12.88
N LEU A 92 9.28 4.44 -13.11
CA LEU A 92 9.24 5.43 -12.03
C LEU A 92 7.83 5.47 -11.43
N LEU A 93 7.73 5.61 -10.11
CA LEU A 93 6.44 5.70 -9.41
C LEU A 93 5.63 6.90 -9.90
N MET A 94 6.29 7.99 -10.29
CA MET A 94 5.64 9.18 -10.85
C MET A 94 4.83 8.92 -12.13
N VAL A 95 5.23 7.93 -12.97
CA VAL A 95 4.52 7.61 -14.23
C VAL A 95 3.46 6.52 -14.05
N GLU A 96 3.34 5.97 -12.85
CA GLU A 96 2.35 4.95 -12.54
C GLU A 96 0.93 5.52 -12.53
N LYS A 97 -0.03 4.66 -12.87
CA LYS A 97 -1.45 5.04 -12.79
C LYS A 97 -1.87 5.24 -11.34
N TRP A 98 -2.57 6.34 -11.10
CA TRP A 98 -3.25 6.61 -9.84
C TRP A 98 -4.17 5.43 -9.47
N PRO A 99 -4.16 4.96 -8.21
CA PRO A 99 -4.94 3.80 -7.81
C PRO A 99 -6.44 4.11 -7.91
N THR A 100 -7.11 3.47 -8.86
CA THR A 100 -8.57 3.50 -8.95
C THR A 100 -9.16 2.40 -8.08
N VAL A 101 -10.28 2.69 -7.41
CA VAL A 101 -11.05 1.67 -6.69
C VAL A 101 -11.62 0.72 -7.72
N LYS A 102 -10.90 -0.37 -8.00
CA LYS A 102 -11.50 -1.53 -8.64
C LYS A 102 -12.34 -2.20 -7.56
N ASN A 103 -13.65 -2.28 -7.78
CA ASN A 103 -14.55 -3.16 -7.03
C ASN A 103 -14.07 -4.61 -7.25
N ARG A 104 -13.06 -5.04 -6.50
CA ARG A 104 -12.66 -6.43 -6.45
C ARG A 104 -13.54 -7.07 -5.38
N PRO A 105 -14.46 -8.00 -5.73
CA PRO A 105 -15.11 -8.81 -4.71
C PRO A 105 -13.99 -9.56 -3.99
N ILE A 106 -13.91 -9.34 -2.68
CA ILE A 106 -13.05 -10.11 -1.79
C ILE A 106 -13.69 -11.50 -1.76
N PRO A 107 -12.99 -12.58 -2.15
CA PRO A 107 -13.50 -13.93 -1.97
C PRO A 107 -13.65 -14.27 -0.48
#